data_AF-A0A5B8CCN0-F1
#
_entry.id   AF-A0A5B8CCN0-F1
#
_cell.length_a   1.000
_cell.length_b   1.000
_cell.length_c   1.000
_cell.angle_alpha   90.00
_cell.angle_beta   90.00
_cell.angle_gamma   90.00
#
_symmetry.space_group_name_H-M   'P 1'
#
loop_
_entity.id
_entity.type
_entity.pdbx_description
1 polymer ?
#
loop_
_entity_poly.entity_id
_entity_poly.type
_entity_poly.pdbx_seq_one_letter_code
_entity_poly.pdbx_strand_id
1 'polypeptide(L)'
;MSRAMKRVRLLPSVVIAICLYAALGAAAMGTPVLAGQIDAASGHSIHAPADSRVQPGAGAAPANSAHQQECAREQSVVDRRQALCEADLDSAQNQAVLGKLAIAKGGELNIHRVLGLSPTFFDGFVALATAIRRVDDLDQRDIELAILLTAFRRQGQYQMAQHRLLARRAGLSQTEIDSVHSWRASRRFDMRQRALLELVEQSLRPSGVTAAGYRRARRFFSDRQVMELVTISGFSAMSAQITNTFSVPTDVKE
;
A
#
# COMPACT_ATOMS: atom_id res chain seq x y z
N MET A 1 -45.45 -15.95 2.26
CA MET A 1 -45.14 -14.93 3.28
C MET A 1 -43.87 -14.20 2.86
N SER A 2 -44.00 -13.04 2.21
CA SER A 2 -42.89 -12.28 1.59
C SER A 2 -42.32 -11.25 2.58
N ARG A 3 -41.00 -11.26 2.82
CA ARG A 3 -40.32 -10.39 3.79
C ARG A 3 -39.72 -9.19 3.04
N ALA A 4 -40.29 -8.01 3.27
CA ALA A 4 -39.86 -6.76 2.64
C ALA A 4 -38.43 -6.35 3.06
N MET A 5 -37.56 -6.07 2.08
CA MET A 5 -36.24 -5.46 2.30
C MET A 5 -36.41 -3.96 2.58
N LYS A 6 -35.97 -3.49 3.76
CA LYS A 6 -35.86 -2.07 4.07
C LYS A 6 -34.72 -1.46 3.25
N ARG A 7 -35.03 -0.50 2.38
CA ARG A 7 -34.05 0.32 1.67
C ARG A 7 -33.32 1.22 2.68
N VAL A 8 -32.00 1.07 2.81
CA VAL A 8 -31.15 2.02 3.53
C VAL A 8 -31.04 3.29 2.68
N ARG A 9 -31.65 4.39 3.14
CA ARG A 9 -31.47 5.72 2.52
C ARG A 9 -30.19 6.32 3.08
N LEU A 10 -29.19 6.54 2.22
CA LEU A 10 -28.02 7.35 2.55
C LEU A 10 -28.47 8.80 2.80
N LEU A 11 -27.98 9.40 3.90
CA LEU A 11 -28.28 10.79 4.25
C LEU A 11 -27.62 11.75 3.23
N PRO A 12 -28.30 12.86 2.85
CA PRO A 12 -27.85 13.78 1.80
C PRO A 12 -26.46 14.40 2.05
N SER A 13 -25.98 14.40 3.29
CA SER A 13 -24.66 14.93 3.67
C SER A 13 -23.46 14.14 3.12
N VAL A 14 -23.63 12.84 2.82
CA VAL A 14 -22.53 11.97 2.33
C VAL A 14 -22.35 12.08 0.82
N VAL A 15 -23.42 12.39 0.07
CA VAL A 15 -23.37 12.58 -1.39
C VAL A 15 -22.73 13.93 -1.74
N ILE A 16 -22.90 14.95 -0.90
CA ILE A 16 -22.30 16.29 -1.10
C ILE A 16 -20.78 16.26 -0.90
N ALA A 17 -20.27 15.45 0.03
CA ALA A 17 -18.82 15.30 0.27
C ALA A 17 -18.07 14.61 -0.89
N ILE A 18 -18.73 13.69 -1.60
CA ILE A 18 -18.15 12.97 -2.75
C ILE A 18 -18.05 13.88 -3.99
N CYS A 19 -19.01 14.80 -4.18
CA CYS A 19 -19.00 15.74 -5.30
C CYS A 19 -18.03 16.92 -5.12
N LEU A 20 -17.73 17.34 -3.87
CA LEU A 20 -16.79 18.45 -3.61
C LEU A 20 -15.33 18.09 -3.89
N TYR A 21 -14.93 16.82 -3.79
CA TYR A 21 -13.55 16.40 -4.11
C TYR A 21 -13.25 16.30 -5.61
N ALA A 22 -14.27 16.17 -6.47
CA ALA A 22 -14.07 16.10 -7.93
C ALA A 22 -13.93 17.49 -8.58
N ALA A 23 -14.38 18.56 -7.91
CA ALA A 23 -14.37 19.92 -8.47
C ALA A 23 -13.13 20.76 -8.09
N LEU A 24 -12.39 20.38 -7.04
CA LEU A 24 -11.16 21.11 -6.63
C LEU A 24 -9.87 20.62 -7.33
N GLY A 25 -9.92 19.59 -8.17
CA GLY A 25 -8.76 19.07 -8.90
C GLY A 25 -8.50 19.69 -10.29
N ALA A 26 -9.34 20.60 -10.77
CA ALA A 26 -9.29 21.11 -12.14
C ALA A 26 -8.71 22.54 -12.30
N ALA A 27 -8.27 23.18 -11.21
CA ALA A 27 -7.86 24.59 -11.22
C ALA A 27 -6.37 24.84 -10.88
N ALA A 28 -5.48 23.93 -11.27
CA ALA A 28 -4.03 24.10 -11.11
C ALA A 28 -3.25 23.62 -12.35
N MET A 29 -3.51 24.23 -13.51
CA MET A 29 -2.57 24.24 -14.63
C MET A 29 -2.30 25.70 -15.02
N GLY A 30 -1.21 26.25 -14.47
CA GLY A 30 -0.66 27.54 -14.89
C GLY A 30 0.06 27.41 -16.24
N THR A 31 -0.07 28.44 -17.07
CA THR A 31 0.51 28.58 -18.40
C THR A 31 2.05 28.72 -18.36
N PRO A 32 2.77 28.33 -19.42
CA PRO A 32 4.22 28.53 -19.49
C PRO A 32 4.55 29.98 -19.92
N VAL A 33 5.45 30.63 -19.18
CA VAL A 33 6.08 31.89 -19.60
C VAL A 33 7.39 31.59 -20.32
N LEU A 34 7.53 32.19 -21.50
CA LEU A 34 8.66 32.05 -22.42
C LEU A 34 9.97 32.62 -21.86
N ALA A 35 11.04 32.04 -22.40
CA ALA A 35 12.45 32.38 -22.23
C ALA A 35 12.80 33.85 -22.53
N GLY A 36 13.78 34.37 -21.77
CA GLY A 36 14.58 35.55 -22.11
C GLY A 36 16.04 35.29 -21.77
N GLN A 37 16.88 35.17 -22.80
CA GLN A 37 18.34 35.18 -22.73
C GLN A 37 18.84 36.59 -22.41
N ILE A 38 19.86 36.75 -21.56
CA ILE A 38 20.89 37.79 -21.73
C ILE A 38 22.24 37.30 -21.17
N ASP A 39 23.28 37.70 -21.89
CA ASP A 39 24.66 37.20 -21.96
C ASP A 39 25.61 37.44 -20.78
N ALA A 40 26.74 36.74 -20.91
CA ALA A 40 27.97 36.79 -20.13
C ALA A 40 28.83 38.05 -20.34
N ALA A 41 29.55 38.44 -19.28
CA ALA A 41 30.87 39.10 -19.19
C ALA A 41 30.95 39.70 -17.77
N SER A 42 32.05 39.74 -17.02
CA SER A 42 33.49 39.68 -17.29
C SER A 42 34.19 39.42 -15.94
N GLY A 43 35.35 38.78 -15.97
CA GLY A 43 36.16 38.56 -14.78
C GLY A 43 36.84 39.83 -14.28
N HIS A 44 37.27 39.82 -13.02
CA HIS A 44 38.55 40.37 -12.54
C HIS A 44 38.92 39.66 -11.24
N SER A 45 40.14 39.13 -11.21
CA SER A 45 40.80 38.65 -10.00
C SER A 45 41.49 39.84 -9.31
N ILE A 46 41.88 39.64 -8.04
CA ILE A 46 43.10 40.15 -7.37
C ILE A 46 42.84 40.71 -5.94
N HIS A 47 43.67 40.17 -5.02
CA HIS A 47 44.15 40.64 -3.72
C HIS A 47 43.27 40.59 -2.45
N ALA A 48 43.69 39.70 -1.55
CA ALA A 48 43.63 39.88 -0.10
C ALA A 48 44.68 40.93 0.37
N PRO A 49 44.42 41.56 1.53
CA PRO A 49 45.44 41.58 2.56
C PRO A 49 44.94 41.22 3.98
N ALA A 50 45.94 40.86 4.76
CA ALA A 50 46.06 40.46 6.16
C ALA A 50 45.14 41.12 7.22
N ASP A 51 44.70 40.25 8.14
CA ASP A 51 44.83 40.31 9.60
C ASP A 51 44.44 41.60 10.34
N SER A 52 43.32 41.53 11.07
CA SER A 52 43.19 42.23 12.36
C SER A 52 42.35 41.41 13.33
N ARG A 53 42.96 41.12 14.49
CA ARG A 53 42.35 40.47 15.64
C ARG A 53 41.15 41.30 16.14
N VAL A 54 39.98 40.67 16.21
CA VAL A 54 38.85 41.15 17.02
C VAL A 54 38.47 40.04 18.01
N GLN A 55 38.50 40.40 19.29
CA GLN A 55 38.12 39.58 20.45
C GLN A 55 36.61 39.31 20.50
N PRO A 56 36.15 38.31 21.28
CA PRO A 56 34.80 37.76 21.17
C PRO A 56 33.75 38.70 21.78
N GLY A 57 32.82 39.15 20.95
CA GLY A 57 31.59 39.82 21.38
C GLY A 57 30.53 38.79 21.74
N ALA A 58 30.02 38.88 22.96
CA ALA A 58 28.91 38.12 23.49
C ALA A 58 27.61 38.35 22.69
N GLY A 59 26.79 37.29 22.59
CA GLY A 59 25.35 37.42 22.38
C GLY A 59 24.83 37.12 20.97
N ALA A 60 24.85 35.85 20.57
CA ALA A 60 23.91 35.33 19.57
C ALA A 60 23.08 34.21 20.21
N ALA A 61 21.83 34.52 20.57
CA ALA A 61 20.83 33.51 20.90
C ALA A 61 20.52 32.66 19.64
N PRO A 62 20.22 31.37 19.77
CA PRO A 62 20.44 30.43 18.67
C PRO A 62 19.27 30.46 17.69
N ALA A 63 19.53 30.88 16.45
CA ALA A 63 18.68 30.54 15.30
C ALA A 63 18.69 29.02 14.98
N ASN A 64 19.44 28.23 15.76
CA ASN A 64 19.65 26.81 15.56
C ASN A 64 18.67 25.92 16.35
N SER A 65 17.95 26.45 17.35
CA SER A 65 17.10 25.62 18.23
C SER A 65 15.80 25.15 17.57
N ALA A 66 15.19 25.99 16.71
CA ALA A 66 13.98 25.63 15.98
C ALA A 66 14.25 24.56 14.92
N HIS A 67 15.33 24.71 14.15
CA HIS A 67 15.74 23.72 13.15
C HIS A 67 16.21 22.41 13.80
N GLN A 68 16.90 22.47 14.94
CA GLN A 68 17.27 21.28 15.72
C GLN A 68 16.06 20.61 16.36
N GLN A 69 15.04 21.36 16.79
CA GLN A 69 13.77 20.80 17.28
C GLN A 69 12.93 20.20 16.16
N GLU A 70 12.94 20.78 14.96
CA GLU A 70 12.30 20.25 13.76
C GLU A 70 12.98 18.94 13.34
N CYS A 71 14.32 18.95 13.21
CA CYS A 71 15.11 17.74 12.96
C CYS A 71 14.89 16.67 14.03
N ALA A 72 14.86 17.03 15.33
CA ALA A 72 14.62 16.07 16.40
C ALA A 72 13.17 15.53 16.41
N ARG A 73 12.18 16.34 16.03
CA ARG A 73 10.79 15.89 15.84
C ARG A 73 10.67 14.98 14.62
N GLU A 74 11.27 15.35 13.50
CA GLU A 74 11.34 14.51 12.30
C GLU A 74 12.06 13.20 12.60
N GLN A 75 13.19 13.23 13.32
CA GLN A 75 13.89 12.03 13.76
C GLN A 75 13.03 11.18 14.69
N SER A 76 12.29 11.78 15.65
CA SER A 76 11.34 11.08 16.54
C SER A 76 10.14 10.47 15.80
N VAL A 77 9.68 11.09 14.71
CA VAL A 77 8.63 10.57 13.83
C VAL A 77 9.17 9.45 12.93
N VAL A 78 10.42 9.57 12.47
CA VAL A 78 11.16 8.53 11.74
C VAL A 78 11.44 7.32 12.64
N ASP A 79 11.77 7.52 13.92
CA ASP A 79 11.99 6.46 14.91
C ASP A 79 10.67 5.72 15.22
N ARG A 80 9.53 6.41 15.22
CA ARG A 80 8.20 5.77 15.30
C ARG A 80 7.82 4.94 14.07
N ARG A 81 8.51 5.15 12.95
CA ARG A 81 8.39 4.31 11.74
C ARG A 81 9.28 3.07 11.84
N GLN A 82 10.30 3.09 12.71
CA GLN A 82 11.16 1.96 13.03
C GLN A 82 10.48 1.06 14.06
N ALA A 83 9.71 0.09 13.55
CA ALA A 83 9.07 -1.00 14.28
C ALA A 83 8.16 -0.53 15.43
N LEU A 84 6.87 -0.85 15.33
CA LEU A 84 6.05 -0.90 16.55
C LEU A 84 6.80 -1.79 17.55
N CYS A 85 7.22 -1.22 18.68
CA CYS A 85 7.95 -2.00 19.65
C CYS A 85 6.98 -3.06 20.22
N GLU A 86 7.51 -4.19 20.70
CA GLU A 86 6.65 -5.26 21.25
C GLU A 86 5.71 -4.72 22.34
N ALA A 87 6.13 -3.71 23.11
CA ALA A 87 5.27 -3.05 24.10
C ALA A 87 4.04 -2.33 23.51
N ASP A 88 4.16 -1.73 22.32
CA ASP A 88 3.01 -1.12 21.61
C ASP A 88 2.07 -2.20 21.07
N LEU A 89 2.63 -3.32 20.62
CA LEU A 89 1.89 -4.47 20.10
C LEU A 89 1.14 -5.23 21.21
N ASP A 90 1.66 -5.25 22.43
CA ASP A 90 1.10 -5.97 23.58
C ASP A 90 0.15 -5.14 24.46
N SER A 91 -0.22 -3.93 24.02
CA SER A 91 -1.16 -3.06 24.76
C SER A 91 -2.51 -3.75 25.05
N ALA A 92 -3.18 -3.37 26.14
CA ALA A 92 -4.48 -3.96 26.52
C ALA A 92 -5.56 -3.81 25.44
N GLN A 93 -5.50 -2.73 24.65
CA GLN A 93 -6.35 -2.52 23.48
C GLN A 93 -6.09 -3.59 22.41
N ASN A 94 -4.82 -3.86 22.10
CA ASN A 94 -4.45 -4.91 21.16
C ASN A 94 -4.85 -6.29 21.70
N GLN A 95 -4.66 -6.58 22.99
CA GLN A 95 -5.07 -7.87 23.56
C GLN A 95 -6.59 -8.12 23.44
N ALA A 96 -7.43 -7.10 23.64
CA ALA A 96 -8.88 -7.22 23.46
C ALA A 96 -9.27 -7.50 21.99
N VAL A 97 -8.54 -6.91 21.05
CA VAL A 97 -8.74 -7.09 19.61
C VAL A 97 -8.25 -8.47 19.15
N LEU A 98 -7.05 -8.88 19.59
CA LEU A 98 -6.41 -10.16 19.29
C LEU A 98 -7.15 -11.34 19.91
N GLY A 99 -7.76 -11.18 21.09
CA GLY A 99 -8.65 -12.17 21.69
C GLY A 99 -9.81 -12.60 20.79
N LYS A 100 -10.28 -11.72 19.88
CA LYS A 100 -11.30 -12.07 18.88
C LYS A 100 -10.77 -13.03 17.80
N LEU A 101 -9.47 -12.98 17.50
CA LEU A 101 -8.84 -13.85 16.49
C LEU A 101 -8.50 -15.23 17.01
N ALA A 102 -8.23 -15.39 18.30
CA ALA A 102 -8.02 -16.71 18.91
C ALA A 102 -9.23 -17.64 18.71
N ILE A 103 -10.41 -17.07 18.47
CA ILE A 103 -11.66 -17.78 18.17
C ILE A 103 -11.76 -18.16 16.66
N ALA A 104 -11.03 -17.48 15.78
CA ALA A 104 -10.96 -17.78 14.36
C ALA A 104 -9.79 -18.74 14.06
N LYS A 105 -10.04 -19.83 13.32
CA LYS A 105 -9.11 -20.95 13.03
C LYS A 105 -7.75 -20.61 12.37
N GLY A 106 -7.37 -19.34 12.24
CA GLY A 106 -6.15 -18.88 11.56
C GLY A 106 -5.00 -18.42 12.49
N GLY A 107 -5.25 -18.28 13.79
CA GLY A 107 -4.25 -17.79 14.73
C GLY A 107 -3.96 -16.29 14.58
N GLU A 108 -3.15 -15.78 15.50
CA GLU A 108 -2.64 -14.41 15.47
C GLU A 108 -1.49 -14.28 14.46
N LEU A 109 -1.46 -13.17 13.71
CA LEU A 109 -0.42 -12.83 12.74
C LEU A 109 0.09 -11.44 13.10
N ASN A 110 1.34 -11.11 12.77
CA ASN A 110 1.93 -9.81 13.11
C ASN A 110 1.13 -8.63 12.52
N ILE A 111 0.51 -8.79 11.34
CA ILE A 111 -0.40 -7.76 10.79
C ILE A 111 -1.61 -7.48 11.70
N HIS A 112 -2.11 -8.48 12.43
CA HIS A 112 -3.24 -8.32 13.34
C HIS A 112 -2.88 -7.44 14.54
N ARG A 113 -1.64 -7.53 15.03
CA ARG A 113 -1.14 -6.70 16.14
C ARG A 113 -1.11 -5.22 15.75
N VAL A 114 -0.63 -4.92 14.54
CA VAL A 114 -0.61 -3.56 13.98
C VAL A 114 -2.02 -3.02 13.76
N LEU A 115 -2.93 -3.85 13.26
CA LEU A 115 -4.34 -3.46 13.09
C LEU A 115 -5.03 -3.16 14.43
N GLY A 116 -4.55 -3.71 15.55
CA GLY A 116 -5.06 -3.42 16.89
C GLY A 116 -4.94 -1.94 17.31
N LEU A 117 -4.03 -1.18 16.68
CA LEU A 117 -3.95 0.29 16.83
C LEU A 117 -5.28 0.98 16.46
N SER A 118 -6.12 0.33 15.66
CA SER A 118 -7.47 0.78 15.34
C SER A 118 -8.47 -0.38 15.34
N PRO A 119 -9.17 -0.62 16.47
CA PRO A 119 -10.13 -1.72 16.61
C PRO A 119 -11.25 -1.69 15.57
N THR A 120 -11.68 -0.49 15.14
CA THR A 120 -12.70 -0.31 14.09
C THR A 120 -12.21 -0.77 12.72
N PHE A 121 -10.97 -0.43 12.34
CA PHE A 121 -10.37 -0.91 11.09
C PHE A 121 -10.06 -2.40 11.15
N PHE A 122 -9.63 -2.91 12.30
CA PHE A 122 -9.40 -4.34 12.50
C PHE A 122 -10.63 -5.18 12.18
N ASP A 123 -11.80 -4.84 12.76
CA ASP A 123 -13.02 -5.62 12.57
C ASP A 123 -13.42 -5.67 11.08
N GLY A 124 -13.33 -4.54 10.38
CA GLY A 124 -13.58 -4.46 8.94
C GLY A 124 -12.56 -5.23 8.10
N PHE A 125 -11.28 -5.15 8.46
CA PHE A 125 -10.20 -5.87 7.78
C PHE A 125 -10.40 -7.39 7.89
N VAL A 126 -10.67 -7.90 9.09
CA VAL A 126 -10.89 -9.33 9.34
C VAL A 126 -12.15 -9.81 8.64
N ALA A 127 -13.22 -9.02 8.60
CA ALA A 127 -14.44 -9.34 7.87
C ALA A 127 -14.18 -9.49 6.36
N LEU A 128 -13.46 -8.55 5.75
CA LEU A 128 -13.11 -8.62 4.32
C LEU A 128 -12.16 -9.79 4.03
N ALA A 129 -11.13 -9.99 4.86
CA ALA A 129 -10.23 -11.14 4.73
C ALA A 129 -11.00 -12.47 4.81
N THR A 130 -12.00 -12.55 5.69
CA THR A 130 -12.86 -13.73 5.81
C THR A 130 -13.76 -13.92 4.60
N ALA A 131 -14.30 -12.84 4.01
CA ALA A 131 -15.06 -12.92 2.77
C ALA A 131 -14.20 -13.42 1.61
N ILE A 132 -12.96 -12.94 1.48
CA ILE A 132 -12.00 -13.40 0.46
C ILE A 132 -11.69 -14.90 0.61
N ARG A 133 -11.46 -15.39 1.84
CA ARG A 133 -11.21 -16.83 2.10
C ARG A 133 -12.42 -17.72 1.82
N ARG A 134 -13.62 -17.16 1.67
CA ARG A 134 -14.86 -17.89 1.37
C ARG A 134 -15.24 -17.85 -0.11
N VAL A 135 -14.43 -17.21 -0.95
CA VAL A 135 -14.62 -17.28 -2.40
C VAL A 135 -14.50 -18.74 -2.82
N ASP A 136 -15.55 -19.24 -3.48
CA ASP A 136 -15.75 -20.65 -3.82
C ASP A 136 -15.68 -20.93 -5.33
N ASP A 137 -15.84 -19.89 -6.16
CA ASP A 137 -15.86 -19.97 -7.62
C ASP A 137 -14.52 -19.52 -8.26
N LEU A 138 -13.44 -19.38 -7.49
CA LEU A 138 -12.08 -19.14 -8.02
C LEU A 138 -11.15 -20.27 -7.61
N ASP A 139 -10.28 -20.69 -8.54
CA ASP A 139 -9.21 -21.64 -8.22
C ASP A 139 -8.26 -20.98 -7.21
N GLN A 140 -7.90 -21.70 -6.16
CA GLN A 140 -6.93 -21.21 -5.18
C GLN A 140 -5.59 -20.83 -5.84
N ARG A 141 -5.20 -21.51 -6.94
CA ARG A 141 -4.02 -21.14 -7.74
C ARG A 141 -4.12 -19.72 -8.27
N ASP A 142 -5.28 -19.32 -8.77
CA ASP A 142 -5.52 -17.98 -9.32
C ASP A 142 -5.47 -16.92 -8.24
N ILE A 143 -6.07 -17.21 -7.09
CA ILE A 143 -6.06 -16.33 -5.92
C ILE A 143 -4.62 -16.06 -5.50
N GLU A 144 -3.83 -17.12 -5.28
CA GLU A 144 -2.44 -16.96 -4.86
C GLU A 144 -1.57 -16.29 -5.95
N LEU A 145 -1.84 -16.55 -7.23
CA LEU A 145 -1.14 -15.88 -8.33
C LEU A 145 -1.43 -14.37 -8.36
N ALA A 146 -2.69 -13.97 -8.15
CA ALA A 146 -3.09 -12.56 -8.05
C ALA A 146 -2.39 -11.88 -6.86
N ILE A 147 -2.38 -12.54 -5.70
CA ILE A 147 -1.75 -12.00 -4.49
C ILE A 147 -0.23 -11.86 -4.67
N LEU A 148 0.45 -12.88 -5.20
CA LEU A 148 1.90 -12.85 -5.44
C LEU A 148 2.30 -11.73 -6.41
N LEU A 149 1.57 -11.56 -7.52
CA LEU A 149 1.84 -10.47 -8.45
C LEU A 149 1.66 -9.12 -7.78
N THR A 150 0.56 -8.93 -7.03
CA THR A 150 0.31 -7.68 -6.31
C THR A 150 1.37 -7.39 -5.27
N ALA A 151 1.73 -8.39 -4.45
CA ALA A 151 2.76 -8.26 -3.43
C ALA A 151 4.10 -7.87 -4.06
N PHE A 152 4.48 -8.49 -5.18
CA PHE A 152 5.67 -8.08 -5.92
C PHE A 152 5.58 -6.63 -6.43
N ARG A 153 4.48 -6.24 -7.07
CA ARG A 153 4.29 -4.88 -7.61
C ARG A 153 4.24 -3.80 -6.52
N ARG A 154 3.89 -4.18 -5.28
CA ARG A 154 3.84 -3.29 -4.10
C ARG A 154 5.06 -3.42 -3.18
N GLN A 155 6.05 -4.23 -3.54
CA GLN A 155 7.22 -4.51 -2.69
C GLN A 155 6.82 -5.01 -1.28
N GLY A 156 5.74 -5.79 -1.19
CA GLY A 156 5.19 -6.29 0.07
C GLY A 156 5.90 -7.56 0.53
N GLN A 157 7.04 -7.43 1.22
CA GLN A 157 7.85 -8.57 1.67
C GLN A 157 7.08 -9.50 2.61
N TYR A 158 6.29 -8.93 3.52
CA TYR A 158 5.41 -9.67 4.42
C TYR A 158 4.44 -10.58 3.65
N GLN A 159 3.72 -10.02 2.68
CA GLN A 159 2.76 -10.78 1.86
C GLN A 159 3.49 -11.81 1.01
N MET A 160 4.63 -11.47 0.42
CA MET A 160 5.43 -12.40 -0.38
C MET A 160 5.85 -13.63 0.43
N ALA A 161 6.34 -13.46 1.67
CA ALA A 161 6.76 -14.57 2.52
C ALA A 161 5.59 -15.54 2.79
N GLN A 162 4.44 -15.02 3.21
CA GLN A 162 3.26 -15.85 3.55
C GLN A 162 2.66 -16.53 2.32
N HIS A 163 2.47 -15.77 1.24
CA HIS A 163 1.75 -16.27 0.06
C HIS A 163 2.59 -17.17 -0.82
N ARG A 164 3.93 -17.16 -0.72
CA ARG A 164 4.76 -18.19 -1.37
C ARG A 164 4.44 -19.59 -0.83
N LEU A 165 4.23 -19.72 0.48
CA LEU A 165 3.85 -20.99 1.10
C LEU A 165 2.44 -21.42 0.67
N LEU A 166 1.48 -20.48 0.67
CA LEU A 166 0.11 -20.75 0.27
C LEU A 166 0.00 -21.08 -1.23
N ALA A 167 0.74 -20.39 -2.09
CA ALA A 167 0.84 -20.67 -3.51
C ALA A 167 1.33 -22.10 -3.77
N ARG A 168 2.36 -22.56 -3.06
CA ARG A 168 2.82 -23.96 -3.15
C ARG A 168 1.74 -24.95 -2.71
N ARG A 169 1.02 -24.65 -1.62
CA ARG A 169 -0.10 -25.48 -1.14
C ARG A 169 -1.28 -25.52 -2.12
N ALA A 170 -1.51 -24.42 -2.84
CA ALA A 170 -2.46 -24.35 -3.95
C ALA A 170 -1.96 -25.08 -5.21
N GLY A 171 -0.71 -25.58 -5.21
CA GLY A 171 -0.12 -26.38 -6.27
C GLY A 171 0.75 -25.60 -7.24
N LEU A 172 0.98 -24.29 -7.07
CA LEU A 172 1.93 -23.58 -7.92
C LEU A 172 3.34 -24.17 -7.74
N SER A 173 4.00 -24.44 -8.85
CA SER A 173 5.40 -24.86 -8.85
C SER A 173 6.30 -23.71 -8.38
N GLN A 174 7.46 -24.06 -7.81
CA GLN A 174 8.45 -23.06 -7.42
C GLN A 174 8.86 -22.17 -8.61
N THR A 175 9.01 -22.76 -9.80
CA THR A 175 9.34 -22.02 -11.01
C THR A 175 8.23 -21.06 -11.46
N GLU A 176 6.96 -21.40 -11.29
CA GLU A 176 5.85 -20.45 -11.53
C GLU A 176 5.94 -19.27 -10.56
N ILE A 177 6.10 -19.54 -9.26
CA ILE A 177 6.22 -18.53 -8.20
C ILE A 177 7.36 -17.56 -8.49
N ASP A 178 8.54 -18.09 -8.84
CA ASP A 178 9.72 -17.30 -9.16
C ASP A 178 9.56 -16.52 -10.47
N SER A 179 8.71 -16.98 -11.39
CA SER A 179 8.47 -16.32 -12.68
C SER A 179 7.40 -15.22 -12.63
N VAL A 180 6.64 -15.08 -11.54
CA VAL A 180 5.48 -14.15 -11.47
C VAL A 180 5.88 -12.72 -11.78
N HIS A 181 7.04 -12.26 -11.30
CA HIS A 181 7.47 -10.87 -11.50
C HIS A 181 7.68 -10.51 -12.98
N SER A 182 8.09 -11.49 -13.78
CA SER A 182 8.45 -11.40 -15.20
C SER A 182 7.47 -12.17 -16.09
N TRP A 183 6.23 -12.34 -15.62
CA TRP A 183 5.23 -13.21 -16.23
C TRP A 183 4.98 -13.01 -17.73
N ARG A 184 5.20 -11.79 -18.25
CA ARG A 184 5.08 -11.50 -19.69
C ARG A 184 6.07 -12.29 -20.55
N ALA A 185 7.30 -12.43 -20.06
CA ALA A 185 8.38 -13.15 -20.72
C ALA A 185 8.38 -14.66 -20.40
N SER A 186 7.72 -15.06 -19.29
CA SER A 186 7.64 -16.45 -18.88
C SER A 186 6.67 -17.26 -19.73
N ARG A 187 7.09 -18.47 -20.10
CA ARG A 187 6.25 -19.50 -20.75
C ARG A 187 5.51 -20.39 -19.75
N ARG A 188 5.64 -20.12 -18.44
CA ARG A 188 5.06 -20.95 -17.38
C ARG A 188 3.56 -20.72 -17.17
N PHE A 189 3.02 -19.62 -17.71
CA PHE A 189 1.63 -19.24 -17.52
C PHE A 189 0.81 -19.47 -18.78
N ASP A 190 -0.32 -20.16 -18.64
CA ASP A 190 -1.26 -20.39 -19.73
C ASP A 190 -2.02 -19.10 -20.12
N MET A 191 -2.90 -19.18 -21.13
CA MET A 191 -3.66 -18.01 -21.58
C MET A 191 -4.60 -17.45 -20.51
N ARG A 192 -5.15 -18.31 -19.67
CA ARG A 192 -6.09 -17.93 -18.60
C ARG A 192 -5.35 -17.21 -17.48
N GLN A 193 -4.24 -17.76 -17.00
CA GLN A 193 -3.36 -17.16 -16.02
C GLN A 193 -2.77 -15.83 -16.51
N ARG A 194 -2.37 -15.74 -17.79
CA ARG A 194 -1.88 -14.47 -18.37
C ARG A 194 -2.97 -13.41 -18.42
N ALA A 195 -4.23 -13.78 -18.67
CA ALA A 195 -5.36 -12.84 -18.61
C ALA A 195 -5.61 -12.34 -17.17
N LEU A 196 -5.48 -13.22 -16.17
CA LEU A 196 -5.54 -12.85 -14.75
C LEU A 196 -4.40 -11.90 -14.36
N LEU A 197 -3.16 -12.27 -14.68
CA LEU A 197 -1.96 -11.49 -14.35
C LEU A 197 -2.03 -10.10 -15.01
N GLU A 198 -2.52 -10.03 -16.24
CA GLU A 198 -2.79 -8.76 -16.88
C GLU A 198 -3.84 -7.97 -16.11
N LEU A 199 -5.03 -8.53 -15.85
CA LEU A 199 -6.11 -7.87 -15.11
C LEU A 199 -5.61 -7.28 -13.78
N VAL A 200 -4.89 -8.09 -12.99
CA VAL A 200 -4.33 -7.72 -11.69
C VAL A 200 -3.32 -6.59 -11.83
N GLU A 201 -2.38 -6.68 -12.78
CA GLU A 201 -1.41 -5.60 -12.97
C GLU A 201 -2.08 -4.31 -13.43
N GLN A 202 -3.10 -4.42 -14.30
CA GLN A 202 -3.84 -3.27 -14.77
C GLN A 202 -4.64 -2.60 -13.64
N SER A 203 -5.26 -3.39 -12.76
CA SER A 203 -6.07 -2.87 -11.65
C SER A 203 -5.27 -2.12 -10.60
N LEU A 204 -3.94 -2.30 -10.56
CA LEU A 204 -3.05 -1.58 -9.65
C LEU A 204 -2.65 -0.19 -10.15
N ARG A 205 -2.95 0.16 -11.40
CA ARG A 205 -2.64 1.48 -11.97
C ARG A 205 -3.72 2.50 -11.62
N PRO A 206 -3.38 3.81 -11.53
CA PRO A 206 -4.37 4.87 -11.31
C PRO A 206 -5.48 4.91 -12.37
N SER A 207 -5.15 4.56 -13.62
CA SER A 207 -6.12 4.51 -14.73
C SER A 207 -7.01 3.27 -14.75
N GLY A 208 -6.75 2.30 -13.87
CA GLY A 208 -7.46 1.03 -13.84
C GLY A 208 -7.25 0.14 -15.07
N VAL A 209 -8.23 -0.73 -15.29
CA VAL A 209 -8.23 -1.75 -16.34
C VAL A 209 -8.76 -1.19 -17.65
N THR A 210 -8.00 -1.33 -18.74
CA THR A 210 -8.48 -0.90 -20.07
C THR A 210 -9.60 -1.80 -20.57
N ALA A 211 -10.45 -1.29 -21.47
CA ALA A 211 -11.51 -2.10 -22.07
C ALA A 211 -10.98 -3.37 -22.76
N ALA A 212 -9.79 -3.31 -23.37
CA ALA A 212 -9.14 -4.48 -23.96
C ALA A 212 -8.68 -5.49 -22.90
N GLY A 213 -8.11 -5.02 -21.78
CA GLY A 213 -7.75 -5.86 -20.63
C GLY A 213 -8.99 -6.56 -20.03
N TYR A 214 -10.07 -5.80 -19.80
CA TYR A 214 -11.32 -6.34 -19.29
C TYR A 214 -11.90 -7.41 -20.21
N ARG A 215 -11.97 -7.14 -21.53
CA ARG A 215 -12.45 -8.13 -22.52
C ARG A 215 -11.60 -9.40 -22.55
N ARG A 216 -10.28 -9.30 -22.37
CA ARG A 216 -9.41 -10.49 -22.30
C ARG A 216 -9.67 -11.31 -21.04
N ALA A 217 -9.80 -10.67 -19.88
CA ALA A 217 -10.17 -11.35 -18.65
C ALA A 217 -11.54 -12.06 -18.77
N ARG A 218 -12.53 -11.39 -19.37
CA ARG A 218 -13.89 -11.94 -19.54
C ARG A 218 -13.99 -13.15 -20.46
N ARG A 219 -12.93 -13.51 -21.21
CA ARG A 219 -12.88 -14.79 -21.94
C ARG A 219 -12.73 -16.00 -21.03
N PHE A 220 -12.22 -15.81 -19.81
CA PHE A 220 -11.91 -16.90 -18.88
C PHE A 220 -12.58 -16.75 -17.51
N PHE A 221 -12.96 -15.54 -17.14
CA PHE A 221 -13.53 -15.22 -15.84
C PHE A 221 -14.90 -14.55 -16.00
N SER A 222 -15.89 -14.93 -15.19
CA SER A 222 -17.20 -14.28 -15.04
C SER A 222 -17.06 -12.83 -14.52
N ASP A 223 -18.09 -11.99 -14.62
CA ASP A 223 -18.05 -10.65 -14.01
C ASP A 223 -17.83 -10.73 -12.50
N ARG A 224 -18.43 -11.74 -11.85
CA ARG A 224 -18.23 -12.04 -10.42
C ARG A 224 -16.76 -12.35 -10.13
N GLN A 225 -16.16 -13.28 -10.87
CA GLN A 225 -14.75 -13.66 -10.71
C GLN A 225 -13.81 -12.48 -10.97
N VAL A 226 -14.11 -11.62 -11.96
CA VAL A 226 -13.32 -10.39 -12.21
C VAL A 226 -13.41 -9.42 -11.02
N MET A 227 -14.61 -9.22 -10.47
CA MET A 227 -14.80 -8.39 -9.27
C MET A 227 -14.03 -8.95 -8.07
N GLU A 228 -14.12 -10.26 -7.84
CA GLU A 228 -13.40 -10.97 -6.77
C GLU A 228 -11.88 -10.85 -6.93
N LEU A 229 -11.33 -11.07 -8.13
CA LEU A 229 -9.89 -10.94 -8.41
C LEU A 229 -9.37 -9.50 -8.19
N VAL A 230 -10.12 -8.50 -8.64
CA VAL A 230 -9.74 -7.08 -8.42
C VAL A 230 -9.81 -6.73 -6.94
N THR A 231 -10.80 -7.25 -6.22
CA THR A 231 -10.94 -7.04 -4.77
C THR A 231 -9.81 -7.71 -3.99
N ILE A 232 -9.44 -8.94 -4.33
CA ILE A 232 -8.30 -9.67 -3.76
C ILE A 232 -7.00 -8.90 -4.00
N SER A 233 -6.80 -8.40 -5.22
CA SER A 233 -5.65 -7.55 -5.56
C SER A 233 -5.64 -6.25 -4.74
N GLY A 234 -6.77 -5.55 -4.65
CA GLY A 234 -6.90 -4.32 -3.86
C GLY A 234 -6.62 -4.55 -2.38
N PHE A 235 -7.18 -5.61 -1.79
CA PHE A 235 -6.94 -5.99 -0.40
C PHE A 235 -5.47 -6.34 -0.15
N SER A 236 -4.83 -7.06 -1.07
CA SER A 236 -3.40 -7.39 -0.99
C SER A 236 -2.53 -6.14 -1.08
N ALA A 237 -2.89 -5.19 -1.94
CA ALA A 237 -2.17 -3.93 -2.07
C ALA A 237 -2.29 -3.06 -0.82
N MET A 238 -3.49 -2.96 -0.23
CA MET A 238 -3.72 -2.29 1.05
C MET A 238 -2.94 -2.97 2.18
N SER A 239 -2.97 -4.30 2.23
CA SER A 239 -2.21 -5.07 3.23
C SER A 239 -0.71 -4.78 3.11
N ALA A 240 -0.16 -4.78 1.89
CA ALA A 240 1.25 -4.44 1.64
C ALA A 240 1.58 -3.02 2.06
N GLN A 241 0.69 -2.06 1.79
CA GLN A 241 0.86 -0.69 2.26
C GLN A 241 0.93 -0.62 3.79
N ILE A 242 0.03 -1.30 4.50
CA ILE A 242 0.04 -1.34 5.97
C ILE A 242 1.36 -1.95 6.47
N THR A 243 1.71 -3.15 5.99
CA THR A 243 2.89 -3.85 6.50
C THR A 243 4.19 -3.14 6.18
N ASN A 244 4.28 -2.48 5.02
CA ASN A 244 5.45 -1.70 4.65
C ASN A 244 5.54 -0.39 5.45
N THR A 245 4.40 0.23 5.77
CA THR A 245 4.36 1.48 6.57
C THR A 245 4.81 1.23 8.00
N PHE A 246 4.36 0.13 8.59
CA PHE A 246 4.65 -0.23 9.99
C PHE A 246 5.81 -1.22 10.15
N SER A 247 6.55 -1.51 9.07
CA SER A 247 7.70 -2.42 9.07
C SER A 247 7.41 -3.78 9.75
N VAL A 248 6.27 -4.38 9.39
CA VAL A 248 5.75 -5.58 10.07
C VAL A 248 6.65 -6.79 9.78
N PRO A 249 7.16 -7.49 10.81
CA PRO A 249 7.97 -8.69 10.63
C PRO A 249 7.15 -9.85 10.07
N THR A 250 7.78 -10.70 9.26
CA THR A 250 7.13 -11.86 8.65
C THR A 250 6.83 -12.94 9.69
N ASP A 251 5.63 -13.54 9.65
CA ASP A 251 5.27 -14.66 10.55
C ASP A 251 5.89 -16.01 10.14
N VAL A 252 6.39 -16.11 8.91
CA VAL A 252 7.04 -17.33 8.43
C VAL A 252 8.42 -17.42 9.09
N LYS A 253 8.63 -18.46 9.89
CA LYS A 253 9.95 -18.83 10.38
C LYS A 253 10.73 -19.50 9.23
N GLU A 254 11.94 -19.03 8.98
CA GLU A 254 12.87 -19.64 8.00
C GLU A 254 13.15 -21.11 8.31
#